data_AF-A0A4Y9U835-F1
#
_entry.id   AF-A0A4Y9U835-F1
#
_cell.length_a   1.000
_cell.length_b   1.000
_cell.length_c   1.000
_cell.angle_alpha   90.00
_cell.angle_beta   90.00
_cell.angle_gamma   90.00
#
_symmetry.space_group_name_H-M   'P 1'
#
loop_
_entity.id
_entity.type
_entity.pdbx_description
1 polymer ?
#
loop_
_entity_poly.entity_id
_entity_poly.type
_entity_poly.pdbx_seq_one_letter_code
_entity_poly.pdbx_strand_id
1 'polypeptide(L)' 'MKTSILAKDLELIALQKIHALPGTKDVVSAHIERGGGKWALIASAKEGADIPRIQDAVRKTERNLQHRYKLRPD' A
#
# COMPACT_ATOMS: atom_id res chain seq x y z
N MET A 1 -19.37 6.16 -0.23
CA MET A 1 -19.26 5.09 -1.27
C MET A 1 -17.79 4.88 -1.58
N LYS A 2 -17.35 3.62 -1.75
CA LYS A 2 -15.96 3.30 -2.15
C LYS A 2 -15.85 3.23 -3.67
N THR A 3 -14.75 3.75 -4.20
CA THR A 3 -14.43 3.69 -5.64
C THR A 3 -13.90 2.29 -5.99
N SER A 4 -14.44 1.69 -7.06
CA SER A 4 -13.93 0.41 -7.58
C SER A 4 -12.60 0.63 -8.31
N ILE A 5 -11.59 -0.20 -8.07
CA ILE A 5 -10.28 -0.08 -8.69
C ILE A 5 -9.64 -1.46 -8.95
N LEU A 6 -8.78 -1.56 -9.96
CA LEU A 6 -7.95 -2.75 -10.18
C LEU A 6 -6.84 -2.82 -9.14
N ALA A 7 -6.36 -4.04 -8.84
CA ALA A 7 -5.27 -4.21 -7.88
C ALA A 7 -4.00 -3.46 -8.31
N LYS A 8 -3.60 -3.59 -9.58
CA LYS A 8 -2.41 -2.93 -10.13
C LYS A 8 -2.44 -1.40 -10.02
N ASP A 9 -3.60 -0.79 -10.28
CA ASP A 9 -3.74 0.66 -10.13
C ASP A 9 -3.65 1.07 -8.65
N LEU A 10 -4.21 0.26 -7.76
CA LEU A 10 -4.14 0.50 -6.32
C LEU A 10 -2.71 0.36 -5.78
N GLU A 11 -1.92 -0.59 -6.30
CA GLU A 11 -0.49 -0.76 -5.99
C GLU A 11 0.32 0.47 -6.36
N LEU A 12 0.09 1.03 -7.55
CA LEU A 12 0.75 2.27 -7.99
C LEU A 12 0.40 3.46 -7.10
N ILE A 13 -0.89 3.62 -6.79
CA ILE A 13 -1.34 4.68 -5.87
C ILE A 13 -0.74 4.48 -4.47
N ALA A 14 -0.65 3.24 -4.00
CA ALA A 14 -0.07 2.92 -2.70
C ALA A 14 1.42 3.29 -2.65
N LEU A 15 2.18 2.91 -3.68
CA LEU A 15 3.61 3.25 -3.77
C LEU A 15 3.83 4.77 -3.78
N GLN A 16 3.07 5.51 -4.60
CA GLN A 16 3.15 6.98 -4.64
C GLN A 16 2.83 7.62 -3.28
N LYS A 17 1.78 7.13 -2.60
CA LYS A 17 1.42 7.62 -1.27
C LYS A 17 2.48 7.32 -0.22
N ILE A 18 3.08 6.14 -0.26
CA ILE A 18 4.15 5.76 0.65
C ILE A 18 5.36 6.68 0.42
N HIS A 19 5.79 6.91 -0.82
CA HIS A 19 6.93 7.80 -1.13
C HIS A 19 6.71 9.27 -0.78
N ALA A 20 5.46 9.72 -0.70
CA ALA A 20 5.13 11.06 -0.23
C ALA A 20 5.36 11.26 1.28
N LEU A 21 5.57 10.16 2.04
CA LEU A 21 5.83 10.22 3.47
C LEU A 21 7.35 10.37 3.74
N PRO A 22 7.73 11.10 4.80
CA PRO A 22 9.14 11.27 5.14
C PRO A 22 9.74 9.93 5.61
N GLY A 23 10.93 9.58 5.11
CA GLY A 23 11.70 8.40 5.55
C GLY A 23 11.24 7.07 4.95
N THR A 24 10.53 7.10 3.81
CA THR A 24 10.08 5.90 3.07
C THR A 24 10.70 5.78 1.68
N LYS A 25 11.77 6.55 1.42
CA LYS A 25 12.46 6.59 0.11
C LYS A 25 13.04 5.23 -0.30
N ASP A 26 13.27 4.36 0.68
CA ASP A 26 13.85 3.04 0.49
C ASP A 26 12.81 1.98 0.11
N VAL A 27 11.52 2.31 0.08
CA VAL A 27 10.47 1.42 -0.44
C VAL A 27 10.62 1.32 -1.96
N VAL A 28 10.74 0.10 -2.49
CA VAL A 28 10.97 -0.16 -3.92
C VAL A 28 9.71 -0.62 -4.64
N SER A 29 8.83 -1.33 -3.94
CA SER A 29 7.57 -1.80 -4.52
C SER A 29 6.48 -1.90 -3.46
N ALA A 30 5.24 -1.88 -3.93
CA ALA A 30 4.05 -2.10 -3.14
C ALA A 30 3.14 -3.08 -3.88
N HIS A 31 2.60 -4.06 -3.16
CA HIS A 31 1.79 -5.15 -3.69
C HIS A 31 0.52 -5.32 -2.86
N ILE A 32 -0.57 -5.69 -3.53
CA ILE A 32 -1.85 -5.95 -2.87
C ILE A 32 -2.04 -7.47 -2.78
N GLU A 33 -2.01 -7.98 -1.57
CA GLU A 33 -2.30 -9.39 -1.31
C GLU A 33 -3.79 -9.55 -0.95
N ARG A 34 -4.50 -10.44 -1.65
CA ARG A 34 -5.92 -10.75 -1.38
C ARG A 34 -6.02 -11.97 -0.46
N GLY A 35 -6.78 -11.86 0.63
CA GLY A 35 -6.98 -12.97 1.56
C GLY A 35 -8.21 -12.78 2.46
N GLY A 36 -8.99 -13.85 2.67
CA GLY A 36 -10.08 -13.87 3.66
C GLY A 36 -11.18 -12.81 3.46
N GLY A 37 -11.48 -12.45 2.21
CA GLY A 37 -12.47 -11.40 1.89
C GLY A 37 -11.98 -9.97 2.10
N LYS A 38 -10.69 -9.78 2.42
CA LYS A 38 -10.01 -8.49 2.52
C LYS A 38 -8.76 -8.49 1.66
N TRP A 39 -8.11 -7.33 1.60
CA TRP A 39 -6.81 -7.19 0.96
C TRP A 39 -5.86 -6.47 1.91
N ALA A 40 -4.58 -6.80 1.82
CA ALA A 40 -3.49 -6.20 2.60
C ALA A 40 -2.49 -5.51 1.67
N LEU A 41 -1.85 -4.46 2.18
CA LEU A 41 -0.78 -3.77 1.47
C LEU A 41 0.58 -4.27 1.96
N ILE A 42 1.34 -4.87 1.05
CA ILE A 42 2.69 -5.35 1.29
C ILE A 42 3.67 -4.39 0.62
N ALA A 43 4.73 -3.98 1.31
CA ALA A 43 5.77 -3.13 0.73
C ALA A 43 7.13 -3.82 0.85
N SER A 44 7.91 -3.74 -0.22
CA SER A 44 9.29 -4.19 -0.25
C SER A 44 10.20 -2.97 -0.11
N ALA A 45 11.22 -3.07 0.74
CA ALA A 45 12.19 -2.02 0.98
C ALA A 45 13.61 -2.51 0.75
N LYS A 46 14.53 -1.57 0.51
CA LYS A 46 15.97 -1.87 0.44
C LYS A 46 16.49 -2.35 1.79
N GLU A 47 17.58 -3.11 1.73
CA GLU A 47 18.33 -3.50 2.93
C GLU A 47 18.84 -2.27 3.68
N GLY A 48 18.78 -2.31 5.02
CA GLY A 48 19.14 -1.18 5.88
C GLY A 48 18.07 -0.09 6.02
N ALA A 49 16.89 -0.26 5.42
CA ALA A 49 15.79 0.68 5.57
C ALA A 49 15.21 0.70 7.00
N ASP A 50 14.64 1.84 7.40
CA ASP A 50 13.92 1.99 8.66
C ASP A 50 12.58 1.24 8.61
N ILE A 51 12.63 -0.07 8.94
CA ILE A 51 11.48 -0.97 8.89
C ILE A 51 10.31 -0.49 9.76
N PRO A 52 10.50 -0.09 11.03
CA PRO A 52 9.39 0.44 11.85
C PRO A 52 8.67 1.62 11.19
N ARG A 53 9.45 2.55 10.62
CA ARG A 53 8.88 3.73 9.96
C ARG A 53 8.15 3.39 8.67
N ILE A 54 8.70 2.49 7.87
CA ILE A 54 8.04 1.99 6.65
C ILE A 54 6.75 1.25 7.02
N GLN A 55 6.77 0.44 8.08
CA GLN A 55 5.59 -0.30 8.52
C GLN A 55 4.46 0.64 8.97
N ASP A 56 4.77 1.73 9.67
CA ASP A 56 3.76 2.75 10.02
C ASP A 56 3.19 3.42 8.77
N ALA A 57 4.05 3.82 7.84
CA ALA A 57 3.66 4.43 6.56
C ALA A 57 2.74 3.52 5.73
N VAL A 58 3.08 2.23 5.65
CA VAL A 58 2.28 1.21 4.97
C VAL A 58 0.92 1.06 5.64
N ARG A 59 0.85 0.89 6.96
CA ARG A 59 -0.42 0.76 7.70
C ARG A 59 -1.31 1.99 7.58
N LYS A 60 -0.72 3.18 7.61
CA LYS A 60 -1.46 4.43 7.41
C LYS A 60 -2.03 4.51 5.99
N THR A 61 -1.22 4.15 4.99
CA THR A 61 -1.62 4.13 3.58
C THR A 61 -2.70 3.09 3.33
N GLU A 62 -2.53 1.87 3.83
CA GLU A 62 -3.50 0.77 3.75
C GLU A 62 -4.86 1.19 4.29
N ARG A 63 -4.92 1.71 5.52
CA ARG A 63 -6.19 2.17 6.13
C ARG A 63 -6.86 3.27 5.30
N ASN A 64 -6.10 4.22 4.79
CA ASN A 64 -6.62 5.28 3.92
C ASN A 64 -7.20 4.73 2.62
N LEU A 65 -6.49 3.79 1.99
CA LEU A 65 -6.90 3.16 0.74
C LEU A 65 -8.10 2.22 0.94
N GLN A 66 -8.13 1.41 1.99
CA GLN A 66 -9.28 0.56 2.34
C GLN A 66 -10.53 1.38 2.60
N HIS A 67 -10.41 2.59 3.15
CA HIS A 67 -11.55 3.48 3.35
C HIS A 67 -12.12 4.00 2.02
N ARG A 68 -11.25 4.28 1.04
CA ARG A 68 -11.61 4.97 -0.21
C ARG A 68 -11.91 4.03 -1.38
N TYR A 69 -11.29 2.86 -1.41
CA TYR A 69 -11.32 1.94 -2.56
C TYR A 69 -11.82 0.55 -2.20
N LYS A 70 -12.46 -0.09 -3.17
CA LYS A 70 -12.74 -1.53 -3.18
C LYS A 70 -12.08 -2.15 -4.41
N LEU A 71 -11.46 -3.31 -4.24
CA LEU A 71 -10.89 -4.03 -5.37
C LEU A 71 -12.00 -4.57 -6.26
N ARG A 72 -11.82 -4.44 -7.56
CA ARG A 72 -12.59 -5.21 -8.54
C ARG A 72 -12.13 -6.67 -8.51
N PRO A 73 -13.03 -7.65 -8.69
CA PRO A 73 -12.60 -8.97 -9.13
C PRO A 73 -11.86 -8.81 -10.46
N ASP A 74 -10.75 -9.52 -10.61
CA ASP A 74 -10.00 -9.56 -11.87
C ASP A 74 -10.82 -10.25 -12.96
#